data_AF-A0A8H8NJ33-F1
#
_entry.id   AF-A0A8H8NJ33-F1
#
_cell.length_a   1.000
_cell.length_b   1.000
_cell.length_c   1.000
_cell.angle_alpha   90.00
_cell.angle_beta   90.00
_cell.angle_gamma   90.00
#
_symmetry.space_group_name_H-M   'P 1'
#
loop_
_entity.id
_entity.type
_entity.pdbx_description
1 polymer ?
#
loop_
_entity_poly.entity_id
_entity_poly.type
_entity_poly.pdbx_seq_one_letter_code
_entity_poly.pdbx_strand_id
1 'polypeptide(L)'
;MPHTPFLELYAGSKIEFEAENNAYLRTVSMLSDKADAYGLPSVPEDLDEEQQGILQDLSPGINLRFQRPNSLNLGRLVFDLDSSAGLAKTCANFISLCQGDRGMCKNAPNRPLCYKGTAIHRIAKDFVMQGGDVTRNDGSGGESIYGGKFADSKEGLKKKPELGSLAMANSGKNSNTSQFFVVLTNNPSDLAKISGKYVVFGRVRSTEDSKAILQRLSALAGSDEKPVKPVWVEESGVLLEAE
;
A
#
# COMPACT_ATOMS: atom_id res chain seq x y z
N MET A 1 -14.29 -21.82 2.70
CA MET A 1 -14.50 -20.75 1.70
C MET A 1 -13.13 -20.19 1.34
N PRO A 2 -12.87 -19.81 0.08
CA PRO A 2 -11.63 -19.13 -0.27
C PRO A 2 -11.61 -17.78 0.46
N HIS A 3 -10.60 -17.55 1.28
CA HIS A 3 -10.37 -16.23 1.85
C HIS A 3 -9.68 -15.40 0.77
N THR A 4 -10.30 -14.28 0.39
CA THR A 4 -9.77 -13.34 -0.60
C THR A 4 -9.22 -12.10 0.12
N PRO A 5 -7.97 -12.14 0.62
CA PRO A 5 -7.38 -11.01 1.34
C PRO A 5 -7.11 -9.82 0.42
N PHE A 6 -7.12 -8.63 1.02
CA PHE A 6 -6.80 -7.38 0.34
C PHE A 6 -5.93 -6.46 1.19
N LEU A 7 -5.20 -5.58 0.50
CA LEU A 7 -4.49 -4.44 1.08
C LEU A 7 -4.87 -3.18 0.28
N GLU A 8 -5.31 -2.15 0.98
CA GLU A 8 -5.56 -0.82 0.41
C GLU A 8 -4.39 0.08 0.71
N LEU A 9 -3.72 0.55 -0.35
CA LEU A 9 -2.43 1.21 -0.26
C LEU A 9 -2.58 2.70 -0.49
N TYR A 10 -1.87 3.48 0.32
CA TYR A 10 -1.81 4.93 0.22
C TYR A 10 -0.35 5.39 0.13
N ALA A 11 -0.11 6.55 -0.48
CA ALA A 11 1.20 7.17 -0.55
C ALA A 11 1.16 8.70 -0.49
N GLY A 12 2.13 9.30 0.21
CA GLY A 12 2.25 10.74 0.38
C GLY A 12 2.29 11.18 1.84
N SER A 13 1.91 12.42 2.11
CA SER A 13 1.85 13.01 3.44
C SER A 13 0.41 13.35 3.79
N LYS A 14 -0.14 12.73 4.85
CA LYS A 14 -1.49 13.04 5.35
C LYS A 14 -1.61 14.51 5.76
N ILE A 15 -0.57 15.05 6.39
CA ILE A 15 -0.53 16.44 6.87
C ILE A 15 -0.57 17.42 5.70
N GLU A 16 0.26 17.20 4.67
CA GLU A 16 0.27 18.06 3.48
C GLU A 16 -1.05 17.98 2.74
N PHE A 17 -1.58 16.76 2.53
CA PHE A 17 -2.87 16.57 1.88
C PHE A 17 -4.00 17.27 2.62
N GLU A 18 -4.07 17.16 3.95
CA GLU A 18 -5.07 17.86 4.76
C GLU A 18 -4.95 19.38 4.63
N ALA A 19 -3.73 19.92 4.67
CA ALA A 19 -3.49 21.35 4.49
C ALA A 19 -3.93 21.84 3.10
N GLU A 20 -3.57 21.11 2.04
CA GLU A 20 -3.97 21.41 0.66
C GLU A 20 -5.48 21.26 0.46
N ASN A 21 -6.09 20.23 1.02
CA ASN A 21 -7.53 20.00 0.92
C ASN A 21 -8.32 21.07 1.65
N ASN A 22 -7.85 21.50 2.83
CA ASN A 22 -8.44 22.62 3.55
C ASN A 22 -8.33 23.94 2.76
N ALA A 23 -7.20 24.18 2.07
CA ALA A 23 -7.05 25.34 1.18
C ALA A 23 -8.02 25.28 -0.02
N TYR A 24 -8.16 24.10 -0.63
CA TYR A 24 -9.10 23.88 -1.72
C TYR A 24 -10.55 24.10 -1.28
N LEU A 25 -10.98 23.50 -0.17
CA LEU A 25 -12.33 23.63 0.36
C LEU A 25 -12.68 25.06 0.77
N ARG A 26 -11.71 25.84 1.30
CA ARG A 26 -11.90 27.28 1.52
C ARG A 26 -12.18 28.02 0.22
N THR A 27 -11.47 27.68 -0.85
CA THR A 27 -11.67 28.30 -2.17
C THR A 27 -13.06 27.97 -2.72
N VAL A 28 -13.48 26.70 -2.63
CA VAL A 28 -14.84 26.25 -2.99
C VAL A 28 -15.90 27.02 -2.19
N SER A 29 -15.72 27.12 -0.87
CA SER A 29 -16.65 27.86 0.01
C SER A 29 -16.78 29.32 -0.42
N MET A 30 -15.67 29.99 -0.74
CA MET A 30 -15.66 31.38 -1.15
C MET A 30 -16.37 31.59 -2.49
N LEU A 31 -16.15 30.69 -3.46
CA LEU A 31 -16.84 30.75 -4.75
C LEU A 31 -18.32 30.49 -4.60
N SER A 32 -18.72 29.50 -3.79
CA SER A 32 -20.14 29.23 -3.53
C SER A 32 -20.88 30.45 -2.97
N ASP A 33 -20.21 31.28 -2.16
CA ASP A 33 -20.83 32.45 -1.54
C ASP A 33 -20.87 33.68 -2.45
N LYS A 34 -19.90 33.83 -3.36
CA LYS A 34 -19.63 35.10 -4.04
C LYS A 34 -19.61 35.00 -5.57
N ALA A 35 -19.49 33.81 -6.15
CA ALA A 35 -19.23 33.65 -7.59
C ALA A 35 -20.29 34.34 -8.46
N ASP A 36 -21.57 34.14 -8.16
CA ASP A 36 -22.68 34.74 -8.92
C ASP A 36 -22.65 36.28 -8.90
N ALA A 37 -22.27 36.88 -7.76
CA ALA A 37 -22.22 38.34 -7.61
C ALA A 37 -21.12 38.99 -8.47
N TYR A 38 -20.07 38.23 -8.80
CA TYR A 38 -18.93 38.69 -9.59
C TYR A 38 -18.86 38.05 -10.98
N GLY A 39 -19.85 37.24 -11.36
CA GLY A 39 -19.86 36.52 -12.65
C GLY A 39 -18.73 35.49 -12.78
N LEU A 40 -18.26 34.94 -11.66
CA LEU A 40 -17.19 33.95 -11.63
C LEU A 40 -17.74 32.52 -11.78
N PRO A 41 -16.95 31.58 -12.30
CA PRO A 41 -17.20 30.15 -12.15
C PRO A 41 -17.38 29.74 -10.67
N SER A 42 -18.25 28.76 -10.42
CA SER A 42 -18.52 28.22 -9.07
C SER A 42 -17.54 27.11 -8.65
N VAL A 43 -16.75 26.61 -9.59
CA VAL A 43 -15.75 25.56 -9.39
C VAL A 43 -14.36 26.17 -9.50
N PRO A 44 -13.44 25.96 -8.53
CA PRO A 44 -12.10 26.56 -8.58
C PRO A 44 -11.31 26.22 -9.84
N GLU A 45 -11.47 25.00 -10.36
CA GLU A 45 -10.78 24.52 -11.56
C GLU A 45 -11.22 25.21 -12.86
N ASP A 46 -12.40 25.84 -12.87
CA ASP A 46 -12.96 26.52 -14.05
C ASP A 46 -12.55 28.00 -14.12
N LEU A 47 -11.88 28.52 -13.09
CA LEU A 47 -11.36 29.89 -13.07
C LEU A 47 -10.15 30.01 -14.01
N ASP A 48 -10.12 31.07 -14.83
CA ASP A 48 -8.92 31.42 -15.58
C ASP A 48 -7.84 32.05 -14.67
N GLU A 49 -6.63 32.22 -15.22
CA GLU A 49 -5.49 32.75 -14.46
C GLU A 49 -5.71 34.17 -13.92
N GLU A 50 -6.46 35.00 -14.64
CA GLU A 50 -6.76 36.39 -14.24
C GLU A 50 -7.72 36.38 -13.05
N GLN A 51 -8.78 35.59 -13.12
CA GLN A 51 -9.76 35.40 -12.05
C GLN A 51 -9.11 34.82 -10.79
N GLN A 52 -8.22 33.84 -10.94
CA GLN A 52 -7.44 33.29 -9.82
C GLN A 52 -6.57 34.36 -9.16
N GLY A 53 -5.88 35.19 -9.94
CA GLY A 53 -5.07 36.29 -9.45
C GLY A 53 -5.88 37.31 -8.65
N ILE A 54 -7.03 37.75 -9.19
CA ILE A 54 -7.93 38.68 -8.51
C ILE A 54 -8.41 38.10 -7.17
N LEU A 55 -8.82 36.83 -7.14
CA LEU A 55 -9.27 36.19 -5.90
C LEU A 55 -8.17 36.08 -4.85
N GLN A 56 -6.93 35.84 -5.29
CA GLN A 56 -5.76 35.79 -4.42
C GLN A 56 -5.46 37.16 -3.80
N ASP A 57 -5.54 38.23 -4.60
CA ASP A 57 -5.31 39.62 -4.14
C ASP A 57 -6.42 40.11 -3.19
N LEU A 58 -7.67 39.72 -3.44
CA LEU A 58 -8.82 40.05 -2.59
C LEU A 58 -8.84 39.27 -1.26
N SER A 59 -8.03 38.21 -1.14
CA SER A 59 -8.00 37.33 0.02
C SER A 59 -6.61 37.28 0.68
N PRO A 60 -6.03 38.43 1.06
CA PRO A 60 -4.67 38.48 1.59
C PRO A 60 -4.55 37.67 2.87
N GLY A 61 -3.50 36.85 2.98
CA GLY A 61 -3.25 35.98 4.13
C GLY A 61 -4.07 34.68 4.14
N ILE A 62 -4.95 34.46 3.15
CA ILE A 62 -5.66 33.19 2.96
C ILE A 62 -4.92 32.38 1.91
N ASN A 63 -4.48 31.19 2.29
CA ASN A 63 -3.95 30.22 1.32
C ASN A 63 -5.11 29.59 0.54
N LEU A 64 -5.30 30.07 -0.69
CA LEU A 64 -6.27 29.55 -1.67
C LEU A 64 -5.60 28.48 -2.54
N ARG A 65 -6.41 27.57 -3.05
CA ARG A 65 -5.98 26.52 -3.95
C ARG A 65 -7.07 26.26 -4.98
N PHE A 66 -6.71 26.38 -6.24
CA PHE A 66 -7.66 26.27 -7.37
C PHE A 66 -7.69 24.88 -8.02
N GLN A 67 -6.88 23.96 -7.52
CA GLN A 67 -6.81 22.59 -8.02
C GLN A 67 -7.04 21.63 -6.86
N ARG A 68 -7.90 20.63 -7.01
CA ARG A 68 -8.02 19.57 -6.00
C ARG A 68 -6.65 18.92 -5.71
N PRO A 69 -6.30 18.67 -4.43
CA PRO A 69 -5.09 17.91 -4.13
C PRO A 69 -5.17 16.49 -4.70
N ASN A 70 -4.01 15.95 -5.08
CA ASN A 70 -3.92 14.58 -5.55
C ASN A 70 -4.32 13.61 -4.42
N SER A 71 -5.16 12.62 -4.74
CA SER A 71 -5.53 11.58 -3.78
C SER A 71 -4.30 10.84 -3.28
N LEU A 72 -4.26 10.57 -1.98
CA LEU A 72 -3.26 9.69 -1.37
C LEU A 72 -3.51 8.22 -1.70
N ASN A 73 -4.73 7.86 -2.11
CA ASN A 73 -5.12 6.47 -2.37
C ASN A 73 -4.45 5.95 -3.64
N LEU A 74 -3.56 4.96 -3.49
CA LEU A 74 -2.96 4.25 -4.62
C LEU A 74 -3.88 3.17 -5.16
N GLY A 75 -4.77 2.60 -4.35
CA GLY A 75 -5.75 1.61 -4.76
C GLY A 75 -5.67 0.34 -3.91
N ARG A 76 -6.55 -0.62 -4.23
CA ARG A 76 -6.67 -1.89 -3.52
C ARG A 76 -6.03 -3.03 -4.31
N LEU A 77 -5.08 -3.72 -3.68
CA LEU A 77 -4.58 -5.01 -4.16
C LEU A 77 -5.40 -6.12 -3.53
N VAL A 78 -5.97 -6.97 -4.37
CA VAL A 78 -6.64 -8.22 -3.97
C VAL A 78 -5.70 -9.38 -4.27
N PHE A 79 -5.60 -10.35 -3.36
CA PHE A 79 -4.66 -11.45 -3.49
C PHE A 79 -5.39 -12.78 -3.65
N ASP A 80 -4.95 -13.55 -4.65
CA ASP A 80 -5.35 -14.94 -4.83
C ASP A 80 -4.27 -15.81 -4.17
N LEU A 81 -4.61 -16.43 -3.04
CA LEU A 81 -3.69 -17.29 -2.30
C LEU A 81 -3.72 -18.73 -2.82
N ASP A 82 -2.57 -19.39 -2.73
CA ASP A 82 -2.46 -20.77 -3.16
C ASP A 82 -3.13 -21.71 -2.15
N SER A 83 -3.98 -22.62 -2.66
CA SER A 83 -4.76 -23.56 -1.86
C SER A 83 -4.04 -24.88 -1.56
N SER A 84 -2.78 -25.04 -1.97
CA SER A 84 -2.02 -26.27 -1.72
C SER A 84 -1.83 -26.52 -0.23
N ALA A 85 -1.99 -27.76 0.21
CA ALA A 85 -1.94 -28.12 1.63
C ALA A 85 -0.62 -27.72 2.31
N GLY A 86 0.51 -27.81 1.61
CA GLY A 86 1.82 -27.41 2.16
C GLY A 86 1.98 -25.90 2.34
N LEU A 87 1.07 -25.08 1.80
CA LEU A 87 1.05 -23.63 1.97
C LEU A 87 0.00 -23.13 2.96
N ALA A 88 -0.86 -24.01 3.49
CA ALA A 88 -1.93 -23.64 4.41
C ALA A 88 -1.45 -22.82 5.61
N LYS A 89 -0.28 -23.16 6.18
CA LYS A 89 0.34 -22.39 7.28
C LYS A 89 0.76 -20.98 6.85
N THR A 90 1.40 -20.85 5.69
CA THR A 90 1.84 -19.54 5.18
C THR A 90 0.65 -18.66 4.81
N CYS A 91 -0.35 -19.24 4.14
CA CYS A 91 -1.58 -18.54 3.76
C CYS A 91 -2.38 -18.11 4.99
N ALA A 92 -2.56 -18.98 5.99
CA ALA A 92 -3.26 -18.65 7.23
C ALA A 92 -2.58 -17.50 8.00
N ASN A 93 -1.24 -17.46 8.00
CA ASN A 93 -0.50 -16.34 8.58
C ASN A 93 -0.84 -15.01 7.89
N PHE A 94 -0.77 -14.97 6.55
CA PHE A 94 -1.07 -13.75 5.80
C PHE A 94 -2.55 -13.32 5.95
N ILE A 95 -3.49 -14.26 5.88
CA ILE A 95 -4.93 -14.02 6.05
C ILE A 95 -5.21 -13.39 7.41
N SER A 96 -4.76 -14.01 8.50
CA SER A 96 -4.98 -13.50 9.85
C SER A 96 -4.33 -12.12 10.07
N LEU A 97 -3.17 -11.86 9.47
CA LEU A 97 -2.54 -10.53 9.52
C LEU A 97 -3.30 -9.48 8.69
N CYS A 98 -3.93 -9.85 7.58
CA CYS A 98 -4.85 -8.97 6.86
C CYS A 98 -6.09 -8.63 7.70
N GLN A 99 -6.66 -9.62 8.40
CA GLN A 99 -7.86 -9.45 9.24
C GLN A 99 -7.57 -8.74 10.57
N GLY A 100 -6.37 -8.91 11.13
CA GLY A 100 -6.03 -8.43 12.47
C GLY A 100 -6.71 -9.20 13.60
N ASP A 101 -7.03 -10.49 13.39
CA ASP A 101 -7.84 -11.31 14.31
C ASP A 101 -7.04 -11.96 15.46
N ARG A 102 -5.74 -11.69 15.54
CA ARG A 102 -4.81 -12.32 16.51
C ARG A 102 -4.39 -11.42 17.67
N GLY A 103 -5.01 -10.26 17.83
CA GLY A 103 -4.72 -9.33 18.92
C GLY A 103 -3.41 -8.57 18.71
N MET A 104 -2.57 -8.49 19.75
CA MET A 104 -1.34 -7.68 19.75
C MET A 104 -0.08 -8.54 19.50
N CYS A 105 0.95 -7.92 18.95
CA CYS A 105 2.27 -8.55 18.80
C CYS A 105 2.86 -8.86 20.17
N LYS A 106 3.46 -10.04 20.35
CA LYS A 106 4.16 -10.41 21.60
C LYS A 106 5.45 -9.63 21.79
N ASN A 107 6.20 -9.41 20.71
CA ASN A 107 7.48 -8.71 20.74
C ASN A 107 7.36 -7.18 20.61
N ALA A 108 6.14 -6.68 20.40
CA ALA A 108 5.81 -5.26 20.39
C ALA A 108 4.37 -5.06 20.95
N PRO A 109 4.15 -5.16 22.27
CA PRO A 109 2.82 -5.23 22.88
C PRO A 109 1.87 -4.08 22.55
N ASN A 110 2.41 -2.91 22.16
CA ASN A 110 1.63 -1.74 21.78
C ASN A 110 1.21 -1.72 20.31
N ARG A 111 1.49 -2.80 19.56
CA ARG A 111 1.21 -2.89 18.13
C ARG A 111 0.28 -4.05 17.83
N PRO A 112 -0.84 -3.81 17.12
CA PRO A 112 -1.69 -4.88 16.61
C PRO A 112 -0.91 -5.83 15.72
N LEU A 113 -1.20 -7.12 15.81
CA LEU A 113 -0.69 -8.14 14.91
C LEU A 113 -1.50 -8.11 13.60
N CYS A 114 -1.35 -7.01 12.85
CA CYS A 114 -2.17 -6.65 11.70
C CYS A 114 -1.37 -5.85 10.67
N TYR A 115 -1.71 -5.96 9.38
CA TYR A 115 -1.10 -5.17 8.31
C TYR A 115 -1.61 -3.74 8.21
N LYS A 116 -2.83 -3.46 8.68
CA LYS A 116 -3.36 -2.08 8.75
C LYS A 116 -2.40 -1.17 9.50
N GLY A 117 -2.03 -0.04 8.89
CA GLY A 117 -1.10 0.94 9.44
C GLY A 117 0.39 0.53 9.31
N THR A 118 0.69 -0.58 8.64
CA THR A 118 2.08 -0.94 8.34
C THR A 118 2.60 -0.24 7.10
N ALA A 119 3.91 0.04 7.10
CA ALA A 119 4.57 0.65 5.96
C ALA A 119 4.89 -0.39 4.87
N ILE A 120 4.91 0.07 3.62
CA ILE A 120 5.70 -0.56 2.56
C ILE A 120 7.09 0.06 2.67
N HIS A 121 7.93 -0.52 3.54
CA HIS A 121 9.20 0.10 3.95
C HIS A 121 10.31 -0.01 2.91
N ARG A 122 10.14 -0.86 1.88
CA ARG A 122 11.11 -1.03 0.79
C ARG A 122 10.40 -1.19 -0.56
N ILE A 123 10.83 -0.41 -1.54
CA ILE A 123 10.45 -0.55 -2.95
C ILE A 123 11.74 -0.51 -3.77
N ALA A 124 12.15 -1.69 -4.25
CA ALA A 124 13.23 -1.80 -5.21
C ALA A 124 12.65 -1.72 -6.62
N LYS A 125 13.01 -0.66 -7.35
CA LYS A 125 12.50 -0.38 -8.69
C LYS A 125 12.65 -1.61 -9.58
N ASP A 126 11.58 -2.00 -10.24
CA ASP A 126 11.54 -3.14 -11.17
C ASP A 126 12.09 -4.44 -10.57
N PHE A 127 11.89 -4.64 -9.25
CA PHE A 127 12.22 -5.89 -8.57
C PHE A 127 11.12 -6.32 -7.61
N VAL A 128 10.96 -5.65 -6.47
CA VAL A 128 9.95 -6.00 -5.44
C VAL A 128 9.48 -4.77 -4.66
N MET A 129 8.23 -4.80 -4.21
CA MET A 129 7.77 -4.00 -3.06
C MET A 129 7.64 -4.89 -1.83
N GLN A 130 8.14 -4.44 -0.69
CA GLN A 130 8.21 -5.19 0.55
C GLN A 130 7.59 -4.39 1.69
N GLY A 131 6.77 -5.08 2.47
CA GLY A 131 6.07 -4.51 3.62
C GLY A 131 5.79 -5.57 4.68
N GLY A 132 4.86 -5.27 5.58
CA GLY A 132 4.39 -6.21 6.58
C GLY A 132 5.29 -6.33 7.81
N ASP A 133 6.14 -5.35 8.09
CA ASP A 133 6.79 -5.24 9.40
C ASP A 133 5.82 -4.70 10.44
N VAL A 134 5.07 -5.61 11.05
CA VAL A 134 4.03 -5.28 12.05
C VAL A 134 4.60 -4.78 13.38
N THR A 135 5.89 -4.98 13.66
CA THR A 135 6.48 -4.62 14.96
C THR A 135 7.29 -3.33 14.95
N ARG A 136 7.92 -2.96 13.83
CA ARG A 136 8.80 -1.78 13.76
C ARG A 136 8.53 -0.84 12.59
N ASN A 137 7.77 -1.27 11.57
CA ASN A 137 7.49 -0.48 10.36
C ASN A 137 8.73 -0.06 9.52
N ASP A 138 9.92 -0.62 9.79
CA ASP A 138 11.17 -0.22 9.12
C ASP A 138 11.88 -1.38 8.40
N GLY A 139 11.34 -2.59 8.51
CA GLY A 139 11.88 -3.81 7.90
C GLY A 139 12.82 -4.61 8.81
N SER A 140 13.17 -4.09 10.00
CA SER A 140 14.00 -4.81 10.98
C SER A 140 13.20 -5.74 11.90
N GLY A 141 11.86 -5.69 11.83
CA GLY A 141 10.95 -6.43 12.69
C GLY A 141 10.11 -7.50 11.98
N GLY A 142 8.88 -7.64 12.46
CA GLY A 142 7.90 -8.63 12.03
C GLY A 142 7.69 -9.77 13.03
N GLU A 143 6.46 -10.27 13.08
CA GLU A 143 6.05 -11.38 13.94
C GLU A 143 4.95 -12.18 13.23
N SER A 144 5.08 -13.50 13.13
CA SER A 144 3.97 -14.32 12.60
C SER A 144 2.89 -14.53 13.67
N ILE A 145 1.71 -14.97 13.23
CA ILE A 145 0.61 -15.38 14.12
C ILE A 145 0.97 -16.56 15.04
N TYR A 146 2.13 -17.19 14.81
CA TYR A 146 2.65 -18.29 15.60
C TYR A 146 3.62 -17.84 16.71
N GLY A 147 3.81 -16.52 16.90
CA GLY A 147 4.61 -15.94 17.98
C GLY A 147 6.09 -15.75 17.65
N GLY A 148 6.45 -15.61 16.38
CA GLY A 148 7.84 -15.41 15.95
C GLY A 148 8.08 -15.87 14.51
N LYS A 149 9.20 -16.57 14.29
CA LYS A 149 9.57 -17.15 12.99
C LYS A 149 8.88 -18.50 12.74
N PHE A 150 8.62 -18.84 11.48
CA PHE A 150 8.15 -20.16 11.08
C PHE A 150 8.87 -20.70 9.84
N ALA A 151 8.85 -22.03 9.71
CA ALA A 151 9.59 -22.79 8.70
C ALA A 151 9.11 -22.54 7.27
N ASP A 152 10.01 -22.75 6.31
CA ASP A 152 9.70 -22.64 4.89
C ASP A 152 8.78 -23.77 4.43
N SER A 153 7.81 -23.44 3.57
CA SER A 153 7.07 -24.46 2.83
C SER A 153 7.88 -24.96 1.64
N LYS A 154 8.16 -26.27 1.58
CA LYS A 154 8.85 -26.90 0.44
C LYS A 154 8.08 -26.70 -0.86
N GLU A 155 6.75 -26.65 -0.81
CA GLU A 155 5.91 -26.42 -2.00
C GLU A 155 6.09 -24.99 -2.51
N GLY A 156 6.04 -23.99 -1.63
CA GLY A 156 6.26 -22.60 -2.01
C GLY A 156 7.67 -22.32 -2.51
N LEU A 157 8.69 -22.99 -1.97
CA LEU A 157 10.07 -22.86 -2.48
C LEU A 157 10.24 -23.42 -3.90
N LYS A 158 9.41 -24.37 -4.33
CA LYS A 158 9.47 -24.95 -5.69
C LYS A 158 8.73 -24.11 -6.72
N LYS A 159 7.91 -23.14 -6.30
CA LYS A 159 7.14 -22.30 -7.21
C LYS A 159 8.05 -21.31 -7.93
N LYS A 160 7.77 -21.09 -9.21
CA LYS A 160 8.46 -20.10 -10.04
C LYS A 160 7.82 -18.73 -9.78
N PRO A 161 8.56 -17.73 -9.30
CA PRO A 161 8.04 -16.39 -9.16
C PRO A 161 7.84 -15.74 -10.53
N GLU A 162 6.84 -14.88 -10.62
CA GLU A 162 6.50 -14.05 -11.77
C GLU A 162 5.99 -12.67 -11.30
N LEU A 163 5.85 -11.71 -12.21
CA LEU A 163 5.27 -10.40 -11.93
C LEU A 163 3.94 -10.53 -11.17
N GLY A 164 3.82 -9.85 -10.03
CA GLY A 164 2.65 -9.90 -9.15
C GLY A 164 2.63 -11.07 -8.16
N SER A 165 3.62 -11.98 -8.19
CA SER A 165 3.73 -13.05 -7.19
C SER A 165 3.88 -12.49 -5.78
N LEU A 166 3.19 -13.10 -4.81
CA LEU A 166 3.28 -12.81 -3.38
C LEU A 166 4.15 -13.86 -2.70
N ALA A 167 5.17 -13.40 -1.96
CA ALA A 167 6.11 -14.28 -1.29
C ALA A 167 6.54 -13.76 0.09
N MET A 168 6.95 -14.66 0.96
CA MET A 168 7.45 -14.30 2.30
C MET A 168 8.84 -13.69 2.21
N ALA A 169 9.05 -12.55 2.86
CA ALA A 169 10.40 -12.06 3.13
C ALA A 169 10.99 -12.84 4.32
N ASN A 170 12.29 -13.13 4.28
CA ASN A 170 12.98 -13.86 5.33
C ASN A 170 14.44 -13.39 5.46
N SER A 171 15.06 -13.75 6.59
CA SER A 171 16.48 -13.48 6.92
C SER A 171 17.35 -14.74 6.77
N GLY A 172 16.94 -15.66 5.89
CA GLY A 172 17.52 -16.99 5.75
C GLY A 172 16.49 -18.11 5.93
N LYS A 173 16.94 -19.36 5.79
CA LYS A 173 16.06 -20.54 5.85
C LYS A 173 15.23 -20.56 7.13
N ASN A 174 13.95 -20.91 7.00
CA ASN A 174 13.01 -21.10 8.11
C ASN A 174 12.82 -19.87 9.01
N SER A 175 12.89 -18.66 8.44
CA SER A 175 12.83 -17.41 9.20
C SER A 175 11.68 -16.49 8.79
N ASN A 176 10.60 -17.06 8.25
CA ASN A 176 9.41 -16.30 7.84
C ASN A 176 8.70 -15.71 9.06
N THR A 177 8.25 -14.45 8.97
CA THR A 177 7.50 -13.76 10.03
C THR A 177 6.19 -13.20 9.46
N SER A 178 5.94 -11.89 9.59
CA SER A 178 4.85 -11.18 8.93
C SER A 178 5.26 -10.52 7.61
N GLN A 179 6.56 -10.30 7.40
CA GLN A 179 7.01 -9.54 6.22
C GLN A 179 6.80 -10.33 4.93
N PHE A 180 6.33 -9.62 3.91
CA PHE A 180 6.07 -10.16 2.57
C PHE A 180 6.63 -9.21 1.52
N PHE A 181 6.74 -9.71 0.29
CA PHE A 181 6.95 -8.87 -0.87
C PHE A 181 6.07 -9.29 -2.04
N VAL A 182 5.78 -8.32 -2.90
CA VAL A 182 5.17 -8.54 -4.22
C VAL A 182 6.22 -8.28 -5.29
N VAL A 183 6.34 -9.21 -6.22
CA VAL A 183 7.26 -9.11 -7.35
C VAL A 183 6.78 -8.06 -8.34
N LEU A 184 7.66 -7.12 -8.69
CA LEU A 184 7.41 -6.00 -9.62
C LEU A 184 8.10 -6.18 -10.98
N THR A 185 8.73 -7.33 -11.21
CA THR A 185 9.54 -7.59 -12.41
C THR A 185 9.08 -8.81 -13.18
N ASN A 186 9.30 -8.77 -14.49
CA ASN A 186 9.25 -9.94 -15.37
C ASN A 186 10.65 -10.33 -15.89
N ASN A 187 11.72 -9.66 -15.43
CA ASN A 187 13.08 -9.94 -15.86
C ASN A 187 13.55 -11.32 -15.32
N PRO A 188 13.94 -12.27 -16.19
CA PRO A 188 14.35 -13.61 -15.76
C PRO A 188 15.53 -13.62 -14.78
N SER A 189 16.50 -12.71 -14.93
CA SER A 189 17.68 -12.63 -14.07
C SER A 189 17.33 -12.19 -12.65
N ASP A 190 16.34 -11.29 -12.51
CA ASP A 190 15.86 -10.87 -11.20
C ASP A 190 14.96 -11.92 -10.54
N LEU A 191 14.10 -12.58 -11.33
CA LEU A 191 13.28 -13.70 -10.85
C LEU A 191 14.16 -14.88 -10.36
N ALA A 192 15.32 -15.10 -10.97
CA ALA A 192 16.29 -16.10 -10.53
C ALA A 192 16.88 -15.79 -9.14
N LYS A 193 16.92 -14.51 -8.72
CA LYS A 193 17.37 -14.14 -7.37
C LYS A 193 16.39 -14.60 -6.29
N ILE A 194 15.11 -14.73 -6.63
CA ILE A 194 13.99 -15.10 -5.74
C ILE A 194 13.76 -16.62 -5.72
N SER A 195 13.85 -17.25 -6.89
CA SER A 195 13.52 -18.67 -7.10
C SER A 195 14.24 -19.59 -6.11
N GLY A 196 13.49 -20.47 -5.43
CA GLY A 196 14.06 -21.44 -4.49
C GLY A 196 14.48 -20.91 -3.12
N LYS A 197 14.40 -19.59 -2.88
CA LYS A 197 14.86 -18.95 -1.63
C LYS A 197 13.72 -18.40 -0.76
N TYR A 198 12.61 -18.03 -1.39
CA TYR A 198 11.46 -17.44 -0.73
C TYR A 198 10.21 -18.27 -1.01
N VAL A 199 9.37 -18.41 0.02
CA VAL A 199 8.11 -19.15 -0.08
C VAL A 199 7.13 -18.29 -0.89
N VAL A 200 6.89 -18.63 -2.15
CA VAL A 200 5.80 -18.05 -2.95
C VAL A 200 4.50 -18.74 -2.52
N PHE A 201 3.48 -17.97 -2.16
CA PHE A 201 2.26 -18.50 -1.56
C PHE A 201 0.96 -17.89 -2.11
N GLY A 202 1.06 -17.02 -3.10
CA GLY A 202 -0.08 -16.43 -3.78
C GLY A 202 0.36 -15.44 -4.83
N ARG A 203 -0.58 -14.61 -5.29
CA ARG A 203 -0.34 -13.53 -6.24
C ARG A 203 -1.34 -12.41 -6.04
N VAL A 204 -0.97 -11.22 -6.52
CA VAL A 204 -1.94 -10.17 -6.81
C VAL A 204 -2.86 -10.65 -7.93
N ARG A 205 -4.17 -10.48 -7.75
CA ARG A 205 -5.19 -10.76 -8.75
C ARG A 205 -4.93 -9.92 -10.00
N SER A 206 -4.92 -10.55 -11.17
CA SER A 206 -4.57 -9.86 -12.41
C SER A 206 -5.75 -9.06 -12.96
N THR A 207 -5.86 -7.80 -12.56
CA THR A 207 -6.77 -6.80 -13.12
C THR A 207 -5.98 -5.62 -13.68
N GLU A 208 -6.59 -4.81 -14.55
CA GLU A 208 -5.96 -3.58 -15.04
C GLU A 208 -5.66 -2.60 -13.89
N ASP A 209 -6.57 -2.48 -12.91
CA ASP A 209 -6.35 -1.68 -11.71
C ASP A 209 -5.12 -2.16 -10.93
N SER A 210 -5.01 -3.48 -10.71
CA SER A 210 -3.87 -4.06 -10.00
C SER A 210 -2.55 -3.80 -10.73
N LYS A 211 -2.54 -3.92 -12.08
CA LYS A 211 -1.36 -3.59 -12.88
C LYS A 211 -0.98 -2.12 -12.73
N ALA A 212 -1.95 -1.20 -12.79
CA ALA A 212 -1.72 0.23 -12.61
C ALA A 212 -1.21 0.56 -11.19
N ILE A 213 -1.69 -0.13 -10.16
CA ILE A 213 -1.20 0.00 -8.78
C ILE A 213 0.27 -0.45 -8.69
N LEU A 214 0.62 -1.62 -9.25
CA LEU A 214 2.00 -2.12 -9.23
C LEU A 214 2.97 -1.20 -9.99
N GLN A 215 2.54 -0.62 -11.12
CA GLN A 215 3.33 0.38 -11.85
C GLN A 215 3.56 1.65 -11.02
N ARG A 216 2.51 2.19 -10.38
CA ARG A 216 2.63 3.36 -9.49
C ARG A 216 3.55 3.08 -8.31
N LEU A 217 3.48 1.89 -7.72
CA LEU A 217 4.41 1.48 -6.66
C LEU A 217 5.85 1.43 -7.15
N SER A 218 6.13 0.83 -8.33
CA SER A 218 7.50 0.81 -8.88
C SER A 218 8.05 2.23 -9.10
N ALA A 219 7.21 3.17 -9.52
CA ALA A 219 7.59 4.57 -9.70
C ALA A 219 7.92 5.32 -8.39
N LEU A 220 7.52 4.78 -7.23
CA LEU A 220 7.82 5.34 -5.91
C LEU A 220 9.16 4.86 -5.34
N ALA A 221 9.91 4.01 -6.05
CA ALA A 221 11.22 3.54 -5.60
C ALA A 221 12.25 4.68 -5.51
N GLY A 222 12.80 4.88 -4.32
CA GLY A 222 13.95 5.76 -4.09
C GLY A 222 15.28 5.07 -4.38
N SER A 223 16.36 5.85 -4.42
CA SER A 223 17.70 5.36 -4.74
C SER A 223 18.29 4.39 -3.72
N ASP A 224 17.82 4.43 -2.47
CA ASP A 224 18.20 3.53 -1.38
C ASP A 224 17.18 2.39 -1.18
N GLU A 225 16.34 2.14 -2.19
CA GLU A 225 15.20 1.23 -2.16
C GLU A 225 14.14 1.59 -1.10
N LYS A 226 14.22 2.74 -0.44
CA LYS A 226 13.10 3.27 0.36
C LYS A 226 12.16 4.04 -0.55
N PRO A 227 10.85 4.08 -0.26
CA PRO A 227 9.93 4.90 -1.03
C PRO A 227 10.29 6.39 -1.00
N VAL A 228 10.18 7.09 -2.14
CA VAL A 228 10.40 8.55 -2.23
C VAL A 228 9.35 9.38 -1.47
N LYS A 229 8.19 8.78 -1.19
CA LYS A 229 7.16 9.29 -0.30
C LYS A 229 6.69 8.14 0.58
N PRO A 230 6.27 8.37 1.83
CA PRO A 230 5.73 7.31 2.68
C PRO A 230 4.64 6.52 1.96
N VAL A 231 4.70 5.20 2.01
CA VAL A 231 3.69 4.28 1.48
C VAL A 231 3.25 3.36 2.61
N TRP A 232 1.95 3.19 2.78
CA TRP A 232 1.40 2.38 3.86
C TRP A 232 0.12 1.66 3.46
N VAL A 233 -0.23 0.65 4.25
CA VAL A 233 -1.51 -0.04 4.19
C VAL A 233 -2.51 0.76 5.03
N GLU A 234 -3.43 1.50 4.38
CA GLU A 234 -4.47 2.26 5.10
C GLU A 234 -5.53 1.31 5.67
N GLU A 235 -5.91 0.29 4.88
CA GLU A 235 -6.84 -0.76 5.30
C GLU A 235 -6.39 -2.13 4.79
N SER A 236 -6.72 -3.17 5.55
CA SER A 236 -6.52 -4.57 5.18
C SER A 236 -7.66 -5.42 5.66
N GLY A 237 -7.89 -6.56 5.01
CA GLY A 237 -8.93 -7.48 5.43
C GLY A 237 -9.09 -8.66 4.49
N VAL A 238 -10.23 -9.33 4.62
CA VAL A 238 -10.66 -10.41 3.71
C VAL A 238 -12.02 -10.02 3.16
N LEU A 239 -12.17 -10.08 1.85
CA LEU A 239 -13.45 -9.84 1.20
C LEU A 239 -14.43 -10.94 1.62
N LEU A 240 -15.62 -10.52 2.03
CA LEU A 240 -16.77 -11.40 2.11
C LEU A 240 -17.24 -11.61 0.67
N GLU A 241 -17.08 -12.81 0.13
CA GLU A 241 -17.75 -13.14 -1.13
C GLU A 241 -19.25 -13.25 -0.83
N ALA A 242 -20.07 -12.56 -1.61
CA ALA A 242 -21.52 -12.73 -1.53
C ALA A 242 -21.85 -14.18 -1.94
N GLU A 243 -22.69 -14.84 -1.13
CA GLU A 243 -23.28 -16.15 -1.46
C GLU A 243 -24.09 -16.11 -2.76
#